data_AF-A0A344PKA6-F1
#
_entry.id   AF-A0A344PKA6-F1
#
_cell.length_a   1.000
_cell.length_b   1.000
_cell.length_c   1.000
_cell.angle_alpha   90.00
_cell.angle_beta   90.00
_cell.angle_gamma   90.00
#
_symmetry.space_group_name_H-M   'P 1'
#
loop_
_entity.id
_entity.type
_entity.pdbx_description
1 polymer ?
#
loop_
_entity_poly.entity_id
_entity_poly.type
_entity_poly.pdbx_seq_one_letter_code
_entity_poly.pdbx_strand_id
1 'polypeptide(L)' 'MIPAGARWLQIGVYADADSVNAGLSRLAAAGFPAARGTAARGRDAILAGPYPTREGIVSAYDRLTRAGFAALIPR' A
#
# COMPACT_ATOMS: atom_id res chain seq x y z
N MET A 1 7.12 7.68 -11.51
CA MET A 1 5.99 7.82 -12.45
C MET A 1 4.89 6.86 -12.02
N ILE A 2 3.66 7.33 -11.80
CA ILE A 2 2.50 6.47 -11.48
C ILE A 2 1.75 6.13 -12.78
N PRO A 3 1.55 4.83 -13.11
CA PRO A 3 0.80 4.41 -14.29
C PRO A 3 -0.65 4.90 -14.26
N ALA A 4 -1.23 5.20 -15.43
CA ALA A 4 -2.62 5.68 -15.52
C ALA A 4 -3.67 4.65 -15.04
N GLY A 5 -3.33 3.36 -15.01
CA GLY A 5 -4.18 2.29 -14.51
C GLY A 5 -3.87 1.81 -13.08
N ALA A 6 -2.85 2.37 -12.43
CA ALA A 6 -2.48 1.93 -11.09
C ALA A 6 -3.55 2.38 -10.09
N ARG A 7 -4.14 1.40 -9.40
CA ARG A 7 -5.20 1.61 -8.41
C ARG A 7 -4.71 1.33 -7.00
N TRP A 8 -3.51 0.78 -6.85
CA TRP A 8 -2.97 0.35 -5.57
C TRP A 8 -1.56 0.89 -5.37
N LEU A 9 -1.20 1.15 -4.11
CA LEU A 9 0.17 1.40 -3.70
C LEU A 9 0.64 0.23 -2.84
N GLN A 10 1.63 -0.51 -3.33
CA GLN A 10 2.29 -1.51 -2.51
C GLN A 10 3.24 -0.82 -1.53
N ILE A 11 2.99 -1.01 -0.24
CA ILE A 11 3.75 -0.38 0.86
C ILE A 11 4.95 -1.24 1.28
N GLY A 12 4.84 -2.56 1.11
CA GLY A 12 5.90 -3.49 1.45
C GLY A 12 5.53 -4.93 1.07
N VAL A 13 6.55 -5.79 1.10
CA VAL A 13 6.42 -7.24 0.94
C VAL A 13 6.94 -7.87 2.22
N TYR A 14 6.18 -8.80 2.77
CA TYR A 14 6.44 -9.42 4.06
C TYR A 14 6.54 -10.93 3.87
N ALA A 15 7.43 -11.56 4.65
CA ALA A 15 7.60 -13.01 4.63
C ALA A 15 6.49 -13.73 5.39
N ASP A 16 5.92 -13.07 6.41
CA ASP A 16 5.00 -13.69 7.37
C ASP A 16 3.66 -12.95 7.43
N ALA A 17 2.57 -13.72 7.58
CA ALA A 17 1.22 -13.18 7.64
C ALA A 17 1.00 -12.26 8.86
N ASP A 18 1.68 -12.51 9.97
CA ASP A 18 1.58 -11.71 11.20
C ASP A 18 2.10 -10.27 10.99
N SER A 19 3.26 -10.13 10.35
CA SER A 19 3.82 -8.82 9.98
C SER A 19 2.89 -8.02 9.06
N VAL A 20 2.18 -8.73 8.17
CA VAL A 20 1.19 -8.11 7.29
C VAL A 20 -0.02 -7.62 8.07
N ASN A 21 -0.55 -8.42 8.98
CA ASN A 21 -1.68 -8.03 9.82
C ASN A 21 -1.33 -6.81 10.67
N ALA A 22 -0.15 -6.80 11.31
CA ALA A 22 0.32 -5.66 12.10
C ALA A 22 0.43 -4.37 11.24
N GLY A 23 0.98 -4.48 10.02
CA GLY A 23 1.05 -3.36 9.09
C GLY A 23 -0.32 -2.87 8.62
N LEU A 24 -1.26 -3.78 8.35
CA LEU A 24 -2.64 -3.44 8.00
C LEU A 24 -3.35 -2.71 9.14
N SER A 25 -3.22 -3.19 10.37
CA SER A 25 -3.78 -2.52 11.55
C SER A 25 -3.21 -1.12 11.74
N ARG A 26 -1.90 -0.93 11.51
CA ARG A 26 -1.26 0.39 11.59
C ARG A 26 -1.79 1.35 10.51
N LEU A 27 -2.00 0.87 9.29
CA LEU A 27 -2.55 1.68 8.20
C LEU A 27 -4.02 2.04 8.44
N ALA A 28 -4.81 1.08 8.91
CA ALA A 28 -6.20 1.31 9.30
C ALA A 28 -6.30 2.35 10.43
N ALA A 29 -5.43 2.25 11.45
CA ALA A 29 -5.36 3.23 12.54
C ALA A 29 -4.93 4.63 12.06
N ALA A 30 -4.12 4.70 11.00
CA ALA A 30 -3.73 5.94 10.35
C ALA A 30 -4.77 6.46 9.33
N GLY A 31 -5.91 5.76 9.17
CA GLY A 31 -7.02 6.17 8.30
C GLY A 31 -6.79 5.87 6.82
N PHE A 32 -5.84 5.00 6.48
CA PHE A 32 -5.61 4.58 5.10
C PHE A 32 -6.39 3.31 4.77
N PRO A 33 -7.10 3.27 3.61
CA PRO A 33 -7.67 2.02 3.11
C PRO A 33 -6.53 1.09 2.71
N ALA A 34 -6.45 -0.09 3.35
CA ALA A 34 -5.39 -1.06 3.11
C ALA A 34 -5.96 -2.48 2.96
N ALA A 35 -5.33 -3.27 2.10
CA ALA A 35 -5.67 -4.65 1.80
C ALA A 35 -4.42 -5.53 1.76
N ARG A 36 -4.56 -6.80 2.15
CA ARG A 36 -3.54 -7.82 1.87
C ARG A 36 -3.59 -8.15 0.38
N GLY A 37 -2.45 -8.08 -0.28
CA GLY A 37 -2.23 -8.60 -1.62
C GLY A 37 -1.22 -9.72 -1.61
N THR A 38 -1.07 -10.40 -2.74
CA THR A 38 -0.04 -11.42 -2.94
C THR A 38 1.10 -10.82 -3.75
N ALA A 39 2.34 -10.97 -3.27
CA ALA A 39 3.57 -10.63 -3.98
C ALA A 39 4.20 -11.86 -4.64
N ALA A 40 5.25 -11.61 -5.42
CA ALA A 40 6.03 -12.67 -6.05
C ALA A 40 6.63 -13.62 -5.00
N ARG A 41 6.82 -14.88 -5.41
CA ARG A 41 7.42 -15.96 -4.60
C ARG A 41 6.63 -16.32 -3.33
N GLY A 42 5.30 -16.25 -3.39
CA GLY A 42 4.43 -16.69 -2.28
C GLY A 42 4.50 -15.79 -1.04
N ARG A 43 4.99 -14.56 -1.19
CA ARG A 43 5.03 -13.57 -0.11
C ARG A 43 3.75 -12.76 -0.10
N ASP A 44 3.38 -12.25 1.05
CA ASP A 44 2.28 -11.33 1.17
C ASP A 44 2.75 -9.89 1.01
N ALA A 45 1.88 -9.04 0.49
CA ALA A 45 2.09 -7.61 0.35
C ALA A 45 1.00 -6.84 1.06
N ILE A 46 1.35 -5.64 1.49
CA ILE A 46 0.35 -4.65 1.91
C ILE A 46 0.12 -3.69 0.76
N LEU A 47 -1.13 -3.57 0.33
CA LEU A 47 -1.60 -2.64 -0.67
C LEU A 47 -2.45 -1.57 0.00
N ALA A 48 -2.25 -0.30 -0.36
CA ALA A 48 -3.17 0.78 -0.01
C ALA A 48 -4.04 1.15 -1.22
N GLY A 49 -5.34 1.29 -0.99
CA GLY A 49 -6.34 1.51 -2.04
C GLY A 49 -7.59 0.63 -1.89
N PRO A 50 -8.45 0.52 -2.92
CA PRO A 50 -8.24 0.99 -4.29
C PRO A 50 -8.48 2.50 -4.47
N TYR A 51 -7.62 3.16 -5.23
CA TYR A 51 -7.77 4.56 -5.61
C TYR A 51 -8.40 4.65 -7.01
N PRO A 52 -9.61 5.23 -7.15
CA PRO A 52 -10.32 5.25 -8.42
C PRO A 52 -9.76 6.26 -9.42
N THR A 53 -9.06 7.29 -8.94
CA THR A 53 -8.49 8.38 -9.74
C THR A 53 -6.99 8.50 -9.55
N ARG A 54 -6.33 9.04 -10.58
CA ARG A 54 -4.89 9.34 -10.53
C ARG A 54 -4.53 10.32 -9.41
N GLU A 55 -5.38 11.31 -9.17
CA GLU A 55 -5.19 12.26 -8.08
C GLU A 55 -5.27 11.58 -6.71
N GLY A 56 -6.17 10.60 -6.56
CA GLY A 56 -6.31 9.80 -5.34
C GLY A 56 -5.03 9.04 -5.00
N ILE A 57 -4.43 8.35 -5.97
CA ILE A 57 -3.19 7.60 -5.76
C ILE A 57 -1.98 8.52 -5.51
N VAL A 58 -1.90 9.68 -6.16
CA VAL A 58 -0.83 10.68 -5.90
C VAL A 58 -0.97 11.27 -4.49
N SER A 59 -2.18 11.65 -4.09
CA SER A 59 -2.46 12.17 -2.74
C SER A 59 -2.15 11.13 -1.66
N ALA A 60 -2.53 9.87 -1.90
CA ALA A 60 -2.19 8.77 -1.00
C ALA A 60 -0.68 8.54 -0.91
N TYR A 61 0.04 8.62 -2.03
CA TYR A 61 1.49 8.50 -2.05
C TYR A 61 2.16 9.59 -1.20
N ASP A 62 1.76 10.85 -1.34
CA ASP A 62 2.29 11.96 -0.54
C ASP A 62 1.98 11.76 0.96
N ARG A 63 0.74 11.39 1.31
CA ARG A 63 0.35 11.15 2.71
C ARG A 63 1.11 9.97 3.33
N LEU A 64 1.27 8.87 2.61
CA LEU A 64 2.02 7.70 3.08
C LEU A 64 3.50 8.03 3.23
N THR A 65 4.07 8.82 2.32
CA THR A 65 5.46 9.30 2.42
C THR A 65 5.63 10.16 3.68
N ARG A 66 4.70 11.09 3.95
CA ARG A 66 4.70 11.91 5.18
C ARG A 66 4.49 11.08 6.45
N ALA A 67 3.77 9.97 6.36
CA ALA A 67 3.61 9.01 7.45
C ALA A 67 4.86 8.11 7.67
N GLY A 68 5.90 8.26 6.84
CA GLY A 68 7.17 7.55 6.97
C GLY A 68 7.30 6.28 6.11
N PHE A 69 6.34 6.00 5.22
CA PHE A 69 6.43 4.88 4.29
C PHE A 69 7.24 5.28 3.04
N ALA A 70 8.48 4.80 2.93
CA ALA A 70 9.39 5.19 1.85
C ALA A 70 9.39 4.26 0.61
N ALA A 71 8.92 3.02 0.75
CA ALA A 71 9.02 1.98 -0.30
C ALA A 71 7.70 1.75 -1.07
N LEU A 72 7.05 2.84 -1.49
CA LEU A 72 5.75 2.81 -2.15
C LEU A 72 5.87 2.47 -3.65
N ILE A 73 5.30 1.36 -4.09
CA ILE A 73 5.31 0.92 -5.50
C ILE A 73 3.88 0.96 -6.07
N PRO A 74 3.58 1.83 -7.05
CA PRO A 74 2.27 1.84 -7.71
C PRO A 74 2.00 0.56 -8.51
N ARG A 75 0.79 0.01 -8.37
CA ARG A 75 0.30 -1.19 -9.07
C ARG A 75 -1.09 -1.01 -9.64
#